data_AF-A0AAW6GYQ8-F1
#
_entry.id   AF-A0AAW6GYQ8-F1
#
_cell.length_a   1.000
_cell.length_b   1.000
_cell.length_c   1.000
_cell.angle_alpha   90.00
_cell.angle_beta   90.00
_cell.angle_gamma   90.00
#
_symmetry.space_group_name_H-M   'P 1'
#
loop_
_entity.id
_entity.type
_entity.pdbx_description
1 polymer ?
#
loop_
_entity_poly.entity_id
_entity_poly.type
_entity_poly.pdbx_seq_one_letter_code
_entity_poly.pdbx_strand_id
1 'polypeptide(L)'
;MKPKTKLQMEIVNGSRKLAPVSEAQKRYAYKHCFVHYFKRDAKGNCFCLDCGHTWRDKEDKKNCKCPHCGMNLKLENSRKRTAVYKEYFCVITTYKQYQVIRFFMVDCRLKKGSPANYFIIEAVQCWMNKEGKTETLSLLRGMSIFYYDAWIYGSSLELRKRNVHHDRIYDICPAVIYPRMKVIPELTRNGFKGAFYDICPSSFFMTLLTDNRMEILYKAGQMNLFLRFLERKYGIDKYWTYVKICLRHDYVIHDADLWLDYVDMLIENKLDARNPHYLCPLNVEEAHDWVMGKCKKKYSEKDEKDYIAAKSRFFNLSFADGN
;
A
#
# COMPACT_ATOMS: atom_id res chain seq x y z
N MET A 1 8.83 11.74 21.16
CA MET A 1 10.23 12.13 21.48
C MET A 1 10.36 13.65 21.47
N LYS A 2 11.29 14.24 22.23
CA LYS A 2 11.52 15.69 22.19
C LYS A 2 12.22 16.07 20.87
N PRO A 3 11.81 17.15 20.18
CA PRO A 3 12.47 17.62 18.96
C PRO A 3 13.88 18.10 19.29
N LYS A 4 14.88 17.60 18.57
CA LYS A 4 16.30 17.96 18.76
C LYS A 4 16.85 18.80 17.62
N THR A 5 16.40 18.53 16.40
CA THR A 5 16.89 19.23 15.20
C THR A 5 16.00 20.43 14.85
N LYS A 6 16.55 21.42 14.13
CA LYS A 6 15.78 22.56 13.61
C LYS A 6 14.56 22.11 12.80
N LEU A 7 14.75 21.08 11.95
CA LEU A 7 13.69 20.45 11.16
C LEU A 7 12.54 19.94 12.05
N GLN A 8 12.86 19.19 13.10
CA GLN A 8 11.88 18.64 14.02
C GLN A 8 11.11 19.73 14.77
N MET A 9 11.81 20.79 15.20
CA MET A 9 11.17 21.92 15.88
C MET A 9 10.20 22.66 14.93
N GLU A 10 10.60 22.90 13.69
CA GLU A 10 9.74 23.52 12.67
C GLU A 10 8.48 22.67 12.41
N ILE A 11 8.65 21.35 12.28
CA ILE A 11 7.56 20.41 12.03
C ILE A 11 6.59 20.33 13.20
N VAL A 12 7.07 20.21 14.44
CA VAL A 12 6.22 20.20 15.64
C VAL A 12 5.44 21.50 15.77
N ASN A 13 6.08 22.65 15.52
CA ASN A 13 5.40 23.95 15.53
C ASN A 13 4.42 24.11 14.36
N GLY A 14 4.74 23.57 13.18
CA GLY A 14 3.86 23.56 12.01
C GLY A 14 2.61 22.72 12.25
N SER A 15 2.76 21.54 12.83
CA SER A 15 1.66 20.64 13.19
C SER A 15 0.57 21.31 14.03
N ARG A 16 0.98 22.09 15.04
CA ARG A 16 0.07 22.85 15.92
C ARG A 16 -0.69 23.97 15.21
N LYS A 17 -0.20 24.43 14.06
CA LYS A 17 -0.79 25.51 13.26
C LYS A 17 -1.66 24.99 12.10
N LEU A 18 -1.66 23.68 11.86
CA LEU A 18 -2.54 23.10 10.85
C LEU A 18 -4.00 23.22 11.29
N ALA A 19 -4.87 23.61 10.36
CA ALA A 19 -6.30 23.62 10.61
C ALA A 19 -6.80 22.20 10.93
N PRO A 20 -7.79 22.04 11.82
CA PRO A 20 -8.45 20.75 12.02
C PRO A 20 -9.13 20.28 10.73
N VAL A 21 -9.53 19.00 10.70
CA VAL A 21 -10.31 18.45 9.59
C VAL A 21 -11.62 19.21 9.42
N SER A 22 -11.85 19.74 8.21
CA SER A 22 -13.03 20.53 7.90
C SER A 22 -14.30 19.68 7.80
N GLU A 23 -15.46 20.29 7.99
CA GLU A 23 -16.76 19.59 7.83
C GLU A 23 -16.98 19.02 6.42
N ALA A 24 -16.41 19.64 5.38
CA ALA A 24 -16.44 19.09 4.03
C ALA A 24 -15.63 17.77 3.93
N GLN A 25 -14.45 17.74 4.55
CA GLN A 25 -13.61 16.54 4.60
C GLN A 25 -14.25 15.44 5.45
N LYS A 26 -14.87 15.78 6.60
CA LYS A 26 -15.60 14.81 7.43
C LYS A 26 -16.74 14.16 6.66
N ARG A 27 -17.59 14.96 6.01
CA ARG A 27 -18.71 14.44 5.18
C ARG A 27 -18.21 13.53 4.05
N TYR A 28 -17.10 13.89 3.41
CA TYR A 28 -16.49 13.04 2.40
C TYR A 28 -16.02 11.71 2.99
N ALA A 29 -15.30 11.74 4.12
CA ALA A 29 -14.83 10.54 4.80
C ALA A 29 -16.00 9.60 5.17
N TYR A 30 -17.05 10.13 5.80
CA TYR A 30 -18.20 9.32 6.24
C TYR A 30 -18.93 8.63 5.08
N LYS A 31 -18.92 9.25 3.89
CA LYS A 31 -19.57 8.73 2.68
C LYS A 31 -18.71 7.74 1.89
N HIS A 32 -17.39 7.86 1.96
CA HIS A 32 -16.49 7.15 1.03
C HIS A 32 -15.57 6.15 1.73
N CYS A 33 -15.36 6.25 3.05
CA CYS A 33 -14.56 5.26 3.78
C CYS A 33 -15.27 3.92 3.96
N PHE A 34 -16.61 3.92 4.02
CA PHE A 34 -17.36 2.74 4.45
C PHE A 34 -18.33 2.26 3.38
N VAL A 35 -18.57 0.95 3.39
CA VAL A 35 -19.77 0.38 2.77
C VAL A 35 -20.96 0.75 3.64
N HIS A 36 -22.01 1.25 3.01
CA HIS A 36 -23.26 1.62 3.67
C HIS A 36 -24.24 0.47 3.64
N TYR A 37 -24.97 0.27 4.73
CA TYR A 37 -25.75 -0.95 4.93
C TYR A 37 -27.22 -0.68 5.24
N PHE A 38 -28.06 -1.65 4.89
CA PHE A 38 -29.42 -1.75 5.39
C PHE A 38 -29.69 -3.15 5.94
N LYS A 39 -30.65 -3.24 6.86
CA LYS A 39 -31.16 -4.52 7.37
C LYS A 39 -32.59 -4.73 6.95
N ARG A 40 -32.97 -5.99 6.82
CA ARG A 40 -34.33 -6.41 6.56
C ARG A 40 -34.85 -7.29 7.69
N ASP A 41 -36.08 -7.08 8.13
CA ASP A 41 -36.75 -8.00 9.06
C ASP A 41 -37.59 -9.05 8.31
N ALA A 42 -38.03 -10.08 9.04
CA ALA A 42 -38.88 -11.13 8.48
C ALA A 42 -40.25 -10.64 7.99
N LYS A 43 -40.67 -9.42 8.38
CA LYS A 43 -41.92 -8.78 7.95
C LYS A 43 -41.73 -7.93 6.68
N GLY A 44 -40.53 -7.93 6.08
CA GLY A 44 -40.21 -7.19 4.86
C GLY A 44 -39.89 -5.70 5.08
N ASN A 45 -39.70 -5.25 6.33
CA ASN A 45 -39.30 -3.87 6.58
C ASN A 45 -37.78 -3.73 6.44
N CYS A 46 -37.36 -2.72 5.71
CA CYS A 46 -35.97 -2.33 5.49
C CYS A 46 -35.59 -1.16 6.39
N PHE A 47 -34.39 -1.21 6.96
CA PHE A 47 -33.86 -0.23 7.90
C PHE A 47 -32.50 0.27 7.42
N CYS A 48 -32.37 1.56 7.14
CA CYS A 48 -31.09 2.17 6.78
C CYS A 48 -30.23 2.31 8.04
N LEU A 49 -28.99 1.80 7.99
CA LEU A 49 -28.08 1.91 9.11
C LEU A 49 -27.36 3.26 9.19
N ASP A 50 -27.41 4.07 8.14
CA ASP A 50 -26.81 5.42 8.13
C ASP A 50 -27.73 6.47 8.76
N CYS A 51 -28.99 6.53 8.35
CA CYS A 51 -29.94 7.56 8.81
C CYS A 51 -31.02 7.03 9.77
N GLY A 52 -31.11 5.71 9.99
CA GLY A 52 -32.12 5.10 10.85
C GLY A 52 -33.53 5.02 10.24
N HIS A 53 -33.73 5.55 9.03
CA HIS A 53 -35.03 5.52 8.36
C HIS A 53 -35.49 4.10 8.05
N THR A 54 -36.81 3.87 8.17
CA THR A 54 -37.45 2.58 7.93
C THR A 54 -38.46 2.71 6.80
N TRP A 55 -38.43 1.77 5.86
CA TRP A 55 -39.40 1.68 4.77
C TRP A 55 -39.73 0.21 4.49
N ARG A 56 -40.73 -0.04 3.65
CA ARG A 56 -41.07 -1.39 3.19
C ARG A 56 -40.72 -1.52 1.73
N ASP A 57 -40.02 -2.59 1.38
CA ASP A 57 -39.71 -2.94 -0.01
C ASP A 57 -40.37 -4.29 -0.33
N LYS A 58 -40.98 -4.40 -1.50
CA LYS A 58 -41.68 -5.61 -1.92
C LYS A 58 -40.72 -6.64 -2.51
N GLU A 59 -39.54 -6.20 -2.98
CA GLU A 59 -38.59 -7.04 -3.72
C GLU A 59 -37.40 -7.48 -2.85
N ASP A 60 -36.90 -8.69 -3.08
CA ASP A 60 -35.72 -9.24 -2.40
C ASP A 60 -34.39 -8.78 -3.00
N LYS A 61 -34.13 -7.48 -2.84
CA LYS A 61 -32.90 -6.84 -3.33
C LYS A 61 -31.75 -6.96 -2.35
N LYS A 62 -30.56 -7.29 -2.87
CA LYS A 62 -29.29 -7.24 -2.13
C LYS A 62 -28.71 -5.82 -2.01
N ASN A 63 -29.09 -4.92 -2.91
CA ASN A 63 -28.66 -3.53 -2.93
C ASN A 63 -29.88 -2.63 -3.15
N CYS A 64 -29.94 -1.49 -2.47
CA CYS A 64 -31.02 -0.52 -2.66
C CYS A 64 -30.51 0.91 -2.40
N LYS A 65 -31.32 1.91 -2.76
CA LYS A 65 -31.04 3.30 -2.42
C LYS A 65 -31.97 3.72 -1.28
N CYS A 66 -31.44 4.33 -0.23
CA CYS A 66 -32.26 4.82 0.86
C CYS A 66 -33.21 5.92 0.35
N PRO A 67 -34.54 5.83 0.59
CA PRO A 67 -35.47 6.86 0.17
C PRO A 67 -35.30 8.19 0.93
N HIS A 68 -34.69 8.16 2.12
CA HIS A 68 -34.51 9.35 2.96
C HIS A 68 -33.15 10.04 2.74
N CYS A 69 -32.03 9.31 2.90
CA CYS A 69 -30.70 9.92 2.76
C CYS A 69 -30.09 9.77 1.35
N GLY A 70 -30.72 9.01 0.44
CA GLY A 70 -30.23 8.80 -0.91
C GLY A 70 -28.96 7.95 -1.04
N MET A 71 -28.45 7.37 0.06
CA MET A 71 -27.25 6.54 0.04
C MET A 71 -27.52 5.18 -0.63
N ASN A 72 -26.53 4.65 -1.34
CA ASN A 72 -26.56 3.29 -1.88
C ASN A 72 -26.19 2.31 -0.76
N LEU A 73 -27.11 1.41 -0.43
CA LEU A 73 -27.01 0.50 0.70
C LEU A 73 -26.90 -0.94 0.23
N LYS A 74 -26.04 -1.71 0.90
CA LYS A 74 -25.89 -3.17 0.76
C LYS A 74 -26.62 -3.90 1.89
N LEU A 75 -27.22 -5.04 1.60
CA LEU A 75 -27.92 -5.85 2.60
C LEU A 75 -26.91 -6.43 3.61
N GLU A 76 -27.13 -6.16 4.89
CA GLU A 76 -26.40 -6.75 6.01
C GLU A 76 -27.21 -7.88 6.65
N ASN A 77 -26.83 -9.13 6.38
CA ASN A 77 -27.53 -10.33 6.85
C ASN A 77 -27.21 -10.70 8.31
N SER A 78 -26.25 -10.02 8.95
CA SER A 78 -25.90 -10.32 10.33
C SER A 78 -27.05 -10.03 11.30
N ARG A 79 -27.24 -10.93 12.27
CA ARG A 79 -28.16 -10.73 13.41
C ARG A 79 -27.62 -9.74 14.45
N LYS A 80 -26.36 -9.28 14.33
CA LYS A 80 -25.75 -8.31 15.28
C LYS A 80 -26.57 -7.02 15.34
N ARG A 81 -26.89 -6.54 16.54
CA ARG A 81 -27.66 -5.29 16.71
C ARG A 81 -26.83 -4.04 16.43
N THR A 82 -25.52 -4.13 16.66
CA THR A 82 -24.54 -3.06 16.49
C THR A 82 -23.38 -3.59 15.66
N ALA A 83 -22.83 -2.75 14.78
CA ALA A 83 -21.59 -3.01 14.06
C ALA A 83 -20.67 -1.80 14.20
N VAL A 84 -19.36 -2.05 14.29
CA VAL A 84 -18.33 -1.01 14.37
C VAL A 84 -17.32 -1.29 13.28
N TYR A 85 -17.06 -0.27 12.46
CA TYR A 85 -16.05 -0.31 11.40
C TYR A 85 -15.04 0.80 11.65
N LYS A 86 -13.78 0.53 11.32
CA LYS A 86 -12.68 1.49 11.44
C LYS A 86 -11.94 1.54 10.12
N GLU A 87 -11.77 2.74 9.60
CA GLU A 87 -11.06 2.96 8.34
C GLU A 87 -10.20 4.21 8.40
N TYR A 88 -9.21 4.29 7.53
CA TYR A 88 -8.38 5.49 7.41
C TYR A 88 -8.80 6.38 6.24
N PHE A 89 -8.85 7.67 6.53
CA PHE A 89 -9.06 8.75 5.58
C PHE A 89 -7.80 9.60 5.49
N CYS A 90 -7.39 9.97 4.29
CA CYS A 90 -6.18 10.76 4.07
C CYS A 90 -6.48 12.15 3.50
N VAL A 91 -5.83 13.18 4.06
CA VAL A 91 -5.79 14.54 3.51
C VAL A 91 -4.35 14.90 3.15
N ILE A 92 -4.14 15.32 1.91
CA ILE A 92 -2.84 15.72 1.40
C ILE A 92 -2.82 17.25 1.25
N THR A 93 -1.91 17.88 1.98
CA THR A 93 -1.75 19.34 1.98
C THR A 93 -0.28 19.75 2.01
N THR A 94 -0.02 21.03 1.85
CA THR A 94 1.30 21.62 2.09
C THR A 94 1.25 22.55 3.30
N TYR A 95 2.39 22.75 3.93
CA TYR A 95 2.60 23.80 4.92
C TYR A 95 4.00 24.39 4.75
N LYS A 96 4.04 25.67 4.33
CA LYS A 96 5.29 26.30 3.87
C LYS A 96 5.98 25.43 2.80
N GLN A 97 7.25 25.07 3.01
CA GLN A 97 8.04 24.21 2.12
C GLN A 97 7.81 22.71 2.31
N TYR A 98 6.92 22.30 3.23
CA TYR A 98 6.72 20.90 3.56
C TYR A 98 5.50 20.31 2.86
N GLN A 99 5.67 19.11 2.31
CA GLN A 99 4.56 18.23 1.98
C GLN A 99 4.06 17.59 3.28
N VAL A 100 2.74 17.63 3.51
CA VAL A 100 2.11 17.06 4.70
C VAL A 100 1.01 16.09 4.29
N ILE A 101 1.14 14.85 4.74
CA ILE A 101 0.12 13.81 4.57
C ILE A 101 -0.47 13.54 5.95
N ARG A 102 -1.78 13.70 6.07
CA ARG A 102 -2.51 13.59 7.34
C ARG A 102 -3.45 12.40 7.26
N PHE A 103 -3.25 11.43 8.15
CA PHE A 103 -4.08 10.24 8.27
C PHE A 103 -5.03 10.41 9.44
N PHE A 104 -6.32 10.34 9.14
CA PHE A 104 -7.40 10.37 10.09
C PHE A 104 -7.99 8.97 10.22
N MET A 105 -8.06 8.47 11.44
CA MET A 105 -8.81 7.27 11.72
C MET A 105 -10.28 7.66 11.91
N VAL A 106 -11.16 6.94 11.23
CA VAL A 106 -12.61 7.15 11.24
C VAL A 106 -13.26 5.89 11.81
N ASP A 107 -13.99 6.06 12.90
CA ASP A 107 -14.82 5.02 13.52
C ASP A 107 -16.28 5.26 13.09
N CYS A 108 -16.92 4.23 12.55
CA CYS A 108 -18.34 4.22 12.22
C CYS A 108 -19.07 3.19 13.09
N ARG A 109 -20.06 3.65 13.87
CA ARG A 109 -20.91 2.79 14.70
C ARG A 109 -22.32 2.78 14.14
N LEU A 110 -22.73 1.61 13.66
CA LEU A 110 -24.05 1.37 13.09
C LEU A 110 -24.94 0.66 14.10
N LYS A 111 -26.16 1.14 14.30
CA LYS A 111 -27.16 0.51 15.17
C LYS A 111 -28.52 0.53 14.50
N LYS A 112 -29.22 -0.61 14.50
CA LYS A 112 -30.58 -0.67 13.95
C LYS A 112 -31.49 0.34 14.69
N GLY A 113 -32.18 1.18 13.91
CA GLY A 113 -33.14 2.16 14.41
C GLY A 113 -32.53 3.45 14.95
N SER A 114 -31.25 3.70 14.73
CA SER A 114 -30.59 4.96 15.08
C SER A 114 -29.70 5.41 13.93
N PRO A 115 -29.49 6.73 13.73
CA PRO A 115 -28.49 7.22 12.80
C PRO A 115 -27.09 6.71 13.14
N ALA A 116 -26.25 6.52 12.12
CA ALA A 116 -24.85 6.16 12.28
C ALA A 116 -24.11 7.23 13.11
N ASN A 117 -23.33 6.77 14.07
CA ASN A 117 -22.46 7.64 14.85
C ASN A 117 -21.04 7.53 14.31
N TYR A 118 -20.44 8.68 14.01
CA TYR A 118 -19.08 8.77 13.50
C TYR A 118 -18.16 9.47 14.48
N PHE A 119 -16.95 8.94 14.61
CA PHE A 119 -15.85 9.58 15.30
C PHE A 119 -14.66 9.69 14.35
N ILE A 120 -13.98 10.82 14.35
CA ILE A 120 -12.83 11.06 13.49
C ILE A 120 -11.73 11.72 14.31
N ILE A 121 -10.52 11.19 14.21
CA ILE A 121 -9.35 11.72 14.90
C ILE A 121 -8.13 11.64 14.00
N GLU A 122 -7.28 12.66 14.06
CA GLU A 122 -6.00 12.65 13.37
C GLU A 122 -5.02 11.74 14.11
N ALA A 123 -4.65 10.63 13.47
CA ALA A 123 -3.81 9.61 14.08
C ALA A 123 -2.33 9.81 13.77
N VAL A 124 -2.01 10.16 12.51
CA VAL A 124 -0.64 10.26 12.01
C VAL A 124 -0.50 11.45 11.06
N GLN A 125 0.64 12.15 11.15
CA GLN A 125 1.09 13.14 10.17
C GLN A 125 2.47 12.74 9.65
N CYS A 126 2.61 12.61 8.34
CA CYS A 126 3.91 12.48 7.68
C CYS A 126 4.30 13.81 7.04
N TRP A 127 5.43 14.34 7.46
CA TRP A 127 6.01 15.59 6.97
C TRP A 127 7.23 15.29 6.11
N MET A 128 7.31 15.88 4.93
CA MET A 128 8.42 15.69 4.00
C MET A 128 8.92 17.03 3.50
N ASN A 129 10.23 17.18 3.43
CA ASN A 129 10.85 18.32 2.76
C ASN A 129 11.13 18.00 1.27
N LYS A 130 11.63 18.99 0.53
CA LYS A 130 11.94 18.85 -0.90
C LYS A 130 13.05 17.82 -1.20
N GLU A 131 13.92 17.51 -0.24
CA GLU A 131 14.95 16.48 -0.37
C GLU A 131 14.46 15.07 0.01
N GLY A 132 13.17 14.92 0.36
CA GLY A 132 12.58 13.64 0.74
C GLY A 132 12.91 13.19 2.18
N LYS A 133 13.49 14.06 3.02
CA LYS A 133 13.64 13.78 4.46
C LYS A 133 12.28 13.83 5.14
N THR A 134 11.95 12.74 5.83
CA THR A 134 10.65 12.53 6.45
C THR A 134 10.73 12.61 7.96
N GLU A 135 9.75 13.27 8.60
CA GLU A 135 9.50 13.15 10.03
C GLU A 135 8.03 12.78 10.24
N THR A 136 7.73 11.98 11.27
CA THR A 136 6.38 11.48 11.53
C THR A 136 5.92 11.92 12.92
N LEU A 137 4.73 12.49 13.00
CA LEU A 137 4.01 12.68 14.26
C LEU A 137 2.87 11.68 14.34
N SER A 138 2.64 11.13 15.52
CA SER A 138 1.47 10.28 15.74
C SER A 138 0.95 10.37 17.16
N LEU A 139 -0.31 9.99 17.32
CA LEU A 139 -0.86 9.66 18.63
C LEU A 139 0.00 8.56 19.28
N LEU A 140 -0.01 8.51 20.60
CA LEU A 140 0.54 7.37 21.30
C LEU A 140 -0.30 6.14 20.96
N ARG A 141 0.36 4.99 20.80
CA ARG A 141 -0.30 3.71 20.58
C ARG A 141 -0.05 2.83 21.80
N GLY A 142 -1.05 1.99 22.14
CA GLY A 142 -0.81 0.87 23.04
C GLY A 142 0.21 -0.10 22.43
N MET A 143 1.10 -0.67 23.24
CA MET A 143 1.96 -1.76 22.81
C MET A 143 1.11 -3.03 22.63
N SER A 144 0.69 -3.29 21.39
CA SER A 144 0.00 -4.53 21.03
C SER A 144 0.78 -5.26 19.94
N ILE A 145 0.88 -6.58 20.10
CA ILE A 145 1.45 -7.53 19.13
C ILE A 145 0.46 -7.74 17.96
N PHE A 146 -0.85 -7.59 18.20
CA PHE A 146 -1.90 -7.96 17.25
C PHE A 146 -2.55 -6.77 16.53
N TYR A 147 -2.48 -5.56 17.09
CA TYR A 147 -3.22 -4.39 16.57
C TYR A 147 -2.32 -3.18 16.35
N TYR A 148 -2.01 -2.86 15.08
CA TYR A 148 -1.19 -1.69 14.73
C TYR A 148 -1.91 -0.34 14.88
N ASP A 149 -3.24 -0.34 14.98
CA ASP A 149 -4.13 0.84 15.00
C ASP A 149 -4.71 1.16 16.40
N ALA A 150 -4.14 0.59 17.47
CA ALA A 150 -4.55 0.80 18.86
C ALA A 150 -4.12 2.17 19.42
N TRP A 151 -4.56 3.27 18.80
CA TRP A 151 -4.23 4.64 19.21
C TRP A 151 -4.91 5.02 20.53
N ILE A 152 -4.19 5.77 21.37
CA ILE A 152 -4.67 6.36 22.61
C ILE A 152 -5.24 7.74 22.26
N TYR A 153 -6.56 7.84 22.12
CA TYR A 153 -7.22 9.06 21.60
C TYR A 153 -7.04 10.30 22.49
N GLY A 154 -6.74 10.12 23.78
CA GLY A 154 -6.42 11.23 24.70
C GLY A 154 -4.97 11.71 24.64
N SER A 155 -4.11 11.08 23.83
CA SER A 155 -2.72 11.49 23.70
C SER A 155 -2.54 12.61 22.68
N SER A 156 -1.42 13.33 22.75
CA SER A 156 -1.07 14.35 21.76
C SER A 156 -0.37 13.74 20.54
N LEU A 157 -0.48 14.41 19.39
CA LEU A 157 0.36 14.14 18.22
C LEU A 157 1.81 14.53 18.56
N GLU A 158 2.67 13.53 18.70
CA GLU A 158 4.07 13.72 19.05
C GLU A 158 4.99 13.13 18.00
N LEU A 159 6.18 13.71 17.89
CA LEU A 159 7.25 13.20 17.03
C LEU A 159 7.60 11.75 17.42
N ARG A 160 7.66 10.86 16.43
CA ARG A 160 8.04 9.46 16.58
C ARG A 160 9.34 9.18 15.83
N LYS A 161 10.24 8.44 16.48
CA LYS A 161 11.45 7.96 15.83
C LYS A 161 11.05 6.85 14.87
N ARG A 162 11.34 7.03 13.59
CA ARG A 162 11.30 5.95 12.59
C ARG A 162 12.41 4.95 12.93
N ASN A 163 12.03 3.69 13.06
CA ASN A 163 12.91 2.57 13.36
C ASN A 163 12.67 1.54 12.26
N VAL A 164 13.74 1.04 11.65
CA VAL A 164 13.69 0.17 10.45
C VAL A 164 12.74 -1.04 10.59
N HIS A 165 12.57 -1.58 11.80
CA HIS A 165 11.65 -2.70 12.08
C HIS A 165 10.19 -2.29 12.37
N HIS A 166 9.93 -1.01 12.68
CA HIS A 166 8.63 -0.47 13.08
C HIS A 166 8.07 0.59 12.10
N ASP A 167 8.79 0.88 11.01
CA ASP A 167 8.41 1.93 10.04
C ASP A 167 7.09 1.64 9.33
N ARG A 168 6.76 0.35 9.12
CA ARG A 168 5.50 -0.07 8.50
C ARG A 168 4.26 0.36 9.27
N ILE A 169 4.37 0.69 10.56
CA ILE A 169 3.23 1.12 11.38
C ILE A 169 2.64 2.44 10.86
N TYR A 170 3.47 3.28 10.22
CA TYR A 170 3.05 4.58 9.69
C TYR A 170 2.84 4.59 8.17
N ASP A 171 3.06 3.45 7.51
CA ASP A 171 2.75 3.25 6.10
C ASP A 171 1.28 2.84 5.95
N ILE A 172 0.39 3.75 6.36
CA ILE A 172 -1.05 3.53 6.37
C ILE A 172 -1.59 3.66 4.94
N CYS A 173 -2.17 2.59 4.41
CA CYS A 173 -2.98 2.66 3.19
C CYS A 173 -4.40 3.14 3.55
N PRO A 174 -4.77 4.38 3.20
CA PRO A 174 -6.10 4.89 3.52
C PRO A 174 -7.14 4.23 2.62
N ALA A 175 -8.35 4.01 3.15
CA ALA A 175 -9.49 3.57 2.34
C ALA A 175 -9.77 4.59 1.22
N VAL A 176 -9.70 5.88 1.55
CA VAL A 176 -9.87 6.97 0.57
C VAL A 176 -9.00 8.19 0.88
N ILE A 177 -8.61 8.90 -0.19
CA ILE A 177 -7.88 10.17 -0.14
C ILE A 177 -8.84 11.30 -0.53
N TYR A 178 -8.79 12.42 0.18
CA TYR A 178 -9.58 13.59 -0.16
C TYR A 178 -9.15 14.17 -1.52
N PRO A 179 -10.06 14.39 -2.47
CA PRO A 179 -9.70 14.69 -3.87
C PRO A 179 -9.01 16.05 -4.04
N ARG A 180 -9.30 17.03 -3.17
CA ARG A 180 -8.63 18.34 -3.23
C ARG A 180 -7.31 18.27 -2.47
N MET A 181 -6.24 18.00 -3.21
CA MET A 181 -4.89 17.87 -2.68
C MET A 181 -4.08 19.14 -2.92
N LYS A 182 -3.16 19.46 -2.00
CA LYS A 182 -2.07 20.42 -2.25
C LYS A 182 -0.76 19.68 -2.23
N VAL A 183 0.05 19.91 -3.25
CA VAL A 183 1.30 19.21 -3.49
C VAL A 183 2.42 20.23 -3.70
N ILE A 184 3.61 19.96 -3.17
CA ILE A 184 4.77 20.82 -3.39
C ILE A 184 5.20 20.80 -4.87
N PRO A 185 5.79 21.89 -5.41
CA PRO A 185 6.19 21.96 -6.82
C PRO A 185 7.14 20.84 -7.26
N GLU A 186 8.02 20.38 -6.37
CA GLU A 186 9.01 19.34 -6.65
C GLU A 186 8.37 18.01 -7.01
N LEU A 187 7.29 17.61 -6.33
CA LEU A 187 6.55 16.38 -6.66
C LEU A 187 5.85 16.49 -8.02
N THR A 188 5.34 17.67 -8.35
CA THR A 188 4.74 17.93 -9.67
C THR A 188 5.80 17.88 -10.77
N ARG A 189 6.97 18.50 -10.53
CA ARG A 189 8.14 18.43 -11.41
C ARG A 189 8.64 17.00 -11.61
N ASN A 190 8.60 16.18 -10.56
CA ASN A 190 8.96 14.77 -10.60
C ASN A 190 7.85 13.89 -11.22
N GLY A 191 6.78 14.50 -11.74
CA GLY A 191 5.82 13.87 -12.63
C GLY A 191 4.48 13.52 -12.00
N PHE A 192 4.27 13.72 -10.69
CA PHE A 192 3.03 13.31 -10.01
C PHE A 192 1.76 13.92 -10.66
N LYS A 193 0.82 13.07 -11.06
CA LYS A 193 -0.42 13.46 -11.77
C LYS A 193 -1.70 13.35 -10.92
N GLY A 194 -1.59 13.21 -9.60
CA GLY A 194 -2.76 13.16 -8.70
C GLY A 194 -3.32 11.77 -8.39
N ALA A 195 -2.66 10.69 -8.83
CA ALA A 195 -3.08 9.31 -8.55
C ALA A 195 -1.98 8.51 -7.85
N PHE A 196 -2.38 7.64 -6.92
CA PHE A 196 -1.48 6.84 -6.08
C PHE A 196 -1.45 5.35 -6.43
N TYR A 197 -2.35 4.86 -7.30
CA TYR A 197 -2.37 3.46 -7.76
C TYR A 197 -2.34 2.44 -6.62
N ASP A 198 -3.20 2.65 -5.62
CA ASP A 198 -3.30 1.84 -4.40
C ASP A 198 -2.03 1.76 -3.53
N ILE A 199 -1.05 2.64 -3.78
CA ILE A 199 0.14 2.80 -2.95
C ILE A 199 -0.14 3.79 -1.82
N CYS A 200 0.45 3.52 -0.65
CA CYS A 200 0.49 4.49 0.45
C CYS A 200 1.08 5.84 -0.03
N PRO A 201 0.36 6.96 0.15
CA PRO A 201 0.82 8.27 -0.29
C PRO A 201 2.19 8.68 0.26
N SER A 202 2.51 8.23 1.48
CA SER A 202 3.79 8.58 2.11
C SER A 202 4.96 7.89 1.43
N SER A 203 4.86 6.58 1.19
CA SER A 203 5.88 5.82 0.47
C SER A 203 6.01 6.34 -0.97
N PHE A 204 4.90 6.65 -1.64
CA PHE A 204 4.90 7.16 -3.01
C PHE A 204 5.66 8.49 -3.14
N PHE A 205 5.31 9.49 -2.32
CA PHE A 205 5.98 10.80 -2.37
C PHE A 205 7.43 10.75 -1.92
N MET A 206 7.74 9.98 -0.88
CA MET A 206 9.12 9.80 -0.44
C MET A 206 9.97 9.24 -1.59
N THR A 207 9.51 8.16 -2.23
CA THR A 207 10.21 7.52 -3.35
C THR A 207 10.45 8.49 -4.51
N LEU A 208 9.45 9.28 -4.90
CA LEU A 208 9.61 10.28 -5.96
C LEU A 208 10.58 11.41 -5.60
N LEU A 209 10.72 11.76 -4.32
CA LEU A 209 11.63 12.83 -3.89
C LEU A 209 13.08 12.34 -3.71
N THR A 210 13.28 11.06 -3.38
CA THR A 210 14.60 10.53 -3.01
C THR A 210 15.32 9.79 -4.13
N ASP A 211 14.60 9.11 -5.03
CA ASP A 211 15.21 8.26 -6.07
C ASP A 211 14.84 8.74 -7.48
N ASN A 212 15.83 9.30 -8.18
CA ASN A 212 15.69 9.78 -9.56
C ASN A 212 15.35 8.66 -10.56
N ARG A 213 15.72 7.41 -10.27
CA ARG A 213 15.39 6.25 -11.13
C ARG A 213 13.91 5.93 -11.08
N MET A 214 13.31 6.09 -9.89
CA MET A 214 11.88 5.91 -9.70
C MET A 214 11.07 7.02 -10.40
N GLU A 215 11.58 8.26 -10.38
CA GLU A 215 11.05 9.34 -11.21
C GLU A 215 11.08 8.99 -12.71
N ILE A 216 12.21 8.47 -13.20
CA ILE A 216 12.35 8.07 -14.62
C ILE A 216 11.34 6.98 -14.98
N LEU A 217 11.24 5.92 -14.18
CA LEU A 217 10.29 4.83 -14.41
C LEU A 217 8.85 5.34 -14.47
N TYR A 218 8.48 6.20 -13.52
CA TYR A 218 7.16 6.79 -13.46
C TYR A 218 6.85 7.66 -14.68
N LYS A 219 7.78 8.54 -15.06
CA LYS A 219 7.62 9.42 -16.24
C LYS A 219 7.60 8.64 -17.55
N ALA A 220 8.37 7.57 -17.65
CA ALA A 220 8.40 6.68 -18.80
C ALA A 220 7.18 5.74 -18.89
N GLY A 221 6.24 5.80 -17.95
CA GLY A 221 5.06 4.95 -17.94
C GLY A 221 5.31 3.49 -17.55
N GLN A 222 6.50 3.17 -17.03
CA GLN A 222 6.88 1.83 -16.54
C GLN A 222 6.27 1.56 -15.16
N MET A 223 4.95 1.64 -15.06
CA MET A 223 4.23 1.59 -13.80
C MET A 223 4.42 0.25 -13.08
N ASN A 224 4.36 -0.88 -13.79
CA ASN A 224 4.51 -2.19 -13.15
C ASN A 224 5.89 -2.35 -12.48
N LEU A 225 6.96 -1.96 -13.16
CA LEU A 225 8.30 -1.91 -12.56
C LEU A 225 8.39 -0.93 -11.39
N PHE A 226 7.80 0.26 -11.54
CA PHE A 226 7.74 1.24 -10.45
C PHE A 226 7.08 0.65 -9.19
N LEU A 227 5.95 -0.06 -9.34
CA LEU A 227 5.28 -0.72 -8.23
C LEU A 227 6.19 -1.77 -7.55
N ARG A 228 6.85 -2.63 -8.35
CA ARG A 228 7.69 -3.71 -7.80
C ARG A 228 8.94 -3.23 -7.08
N PHE A 229 9.58 -2.17 -7.57
CA PHE A 229 10.71 -1.57 -6.85
C PHE A 229 10.26 -0.81 -5.60
N LEU A 230 9.08 -0.18 -5.61
CA LEU A 230 8.55 0.50 -4.44
C LEU A 230 8.21 -0.47 -3.30
N GLU A 231 7.71 -1.67 -3.60
CA GLU A 231 7.50 -2.75 -2.63
C GLU A 231 8.79 -3.29 -2.00
N ARG A 232 9.97 -2.88 -2.51
CA ARG A 232 11.31 -3.35 -2.10
C ARG A 232 11.51 -4.87 -2.19
N LYS A 233 10.73 -5.55 -3.03
CA LYS A 233 10.96 -6.97 -3.35
C LYS A 233 12.26 -7.18 -4.11
N TYR A 234 12.60 -6.23 -4.98
CA TYR A 234 13.76 -6.28 -5.85
C TYR A 234 14.63 -5.03 -5.65
N GLY A 235 15.95 -5.21 -5.67
CA GLY A 235 16.90 -4.10 -5.62
C GLY A 235 17.05 -3.45 -7.00
N ILE A 236 16.58 -2.22 -7.15
CA ILE A 236 16.66 -1.48 -8.42
C ILE A 236 18.10 -1.39 -8.97
N ASP A 237 19.12 -1.34 -8.10
CA ASP A 237 20.53 -1.31 -8.49
C ASP A 237 20.95 -2.48 -9.39
N LYS A 238 20.47 -3.69 -9.07
CA LYS A 238 20.77 -4.91 -9.83
C LYS A 238 20.20 -4.83 -11.25
N TYR A 239 19.00 -4.29 -11.40
CA TYR A 239 18.25 -4.32 -12.65
C TYR A 239 18.38 -3.05 -13.49
N TRP A 240 18.91 -1.95 -12.92
CA TRP A 240 18.88 -0.64 -13.56
C TRP A 240 19.57 -0.59 -14.93
N THR A 241 20.64 -1.37 -15.12
CA THR A 241 21.33 -1.44 -16.42
C THR A 241 20.42 -2.01 -17.50
N TYR A 242 19.61 -3.01 -17.17
CA TYR A 242 18.68 -3.67 -18.07
C TYR A 242 17.46 -2.79 -18.35
N VAL A 243 16.91 -2.17 -17.30
CA VAL A 243 15.83 -1.18 -17.43
C VAL A 243 16.21 -0.07 -18.39
N LYS A 244 17.44 0.47 -18.30
CA LYS A 244 17.92 1.49 -19.26
C LYS A 244 17.93 1.01 -20.70
N ILE A 245 18.20 -0.28 -20.96
CA ILE A 245 18.14 -0.84 -22.30
C ILE A 245 16.69 -0.86 -22.77
N CYS A 246 15.75 -1.39 -21.97
CA CYS A 246 14.33 -1.39 -22.30
C CYS A 246 13.80 0.02 -22.62
N LEU A 247 14.17 1.01 -21.80
CA LEU A 247 13.80 2.41 -22.02
C LEU A 247 14.34 2.99 -23.34
N ARG A 248 15.55 2.58 -23.78
CA ARG A 248 16.12 3.03 -25.07
C ARG A 248 15.45 2.41 -26.29
N HIS A 249 14.79 1.26 -26.10
CA HIS A 249 14.09 0.53 -27.16
C HIS A 249 12.57 0.69 -27.05
N ASP A 250 12.08 1.67 -26.29
CA ASP A 250 10.66 1.93 -26.06
C ASP A 250 9.87 0.69 -25.60
N TYR A 251 10.54 -0.22 -24.90
CA TYR A 251 9.96 -1.49 -24.47
C TYR A 251 9.23 -1.33 -23.13
N VAL A 252 7.91 -1.53 -23.13
CA VAL A 252 7.06 -1.45 -21.93
C VAL A 252 6.95 -2.81 -21.25
N ILE A 253 7.33 -2.88 -19.98
CA ILE A 253 7.28 -4.12 -19.20
C ILE A 253 5.91 -4.25 -18.54
N HIS A 254 5.10 -5.18 -19.08
CA HIS A 254 3.75 -5.45 -18.57
C HIS A 254 3.78 -6.34 -17.32
N ASP A 255 4.43 -7.50 -17.39
CA ASP A 255 4.65 -8.34 -16.21
C ASP A 255 6.06 -8.11 -15.65
N ALA A 256 6.13 -7.31 -14.58
CA ALA A 256 7.39 -6.97 -13.95
C ALA A 256 8.01 -8.16 -13.18
N ASP A 257 7.22 -9.03 -12.54
CA ASP A 257 7.79 -10.15 -11.79
C ASP A 257 8.39 -11.17 -12.77
N LEU A 258 7.62 -11.54 -13.78
CA LEU A 258 8.05 -12.48 -14.81
C LEU A 258 9.28 -11.96 -15.56
N TRP A 259 9.30 -10.67 -15.90
CA TRP A 259 10.45 -10.07 -16.57
C TRP A 259 11.69 -10.00 -15.68
N LEU A 260 11.55 -9.68 -14.38
CA LEU A 260 12.68 -9.65 -13.44
C LEU A 260 13.27 -11.06 -13.24
N ASP A 261 12.42 -12.07 -13.11
CA ASP A 261 12.83 -13.48 -13.02
C ASP A 261 13.50 -13.95 -14.33
N TYR A 262 12.93 -13.58 -15.47
CA TYR A 262 13.50 -13.83 -16.78
C TYR A 262 14.92 -13.24 -16.92
N VAL A 263 15.14 -11.99 -16.49
CA VAL A 263 16.46 -11.36 -16.49
C VAL A 263 17.45 -12.13 -15.62
N ASP A 264 17.03 -12.59 -14.45
CA ASP A 264 17.87 -13.39 -13.57
C ASP A 264 18.26 -14.72 -14.22
N MET A 265 17.32 -15.39 -14.86
CA MET A 265 17.61 -16.61 -15.62
C MET A 265 18.55 -16.39 -16.79
N LEU A 266 18.46 -15.26 -17.51
CA LEU A 266 19.41 -14.93 -18.57
C LEU A 266 20.84 -14.84 -18.00
N ILE A 267 21.00 -14.18 -16.84
CA ILE A 267 22.29 -14.04 -16.15
C ILE A 267 22.80 -15.41 -15.69
N GLU A 268 21.98 -16.22 -15.04
CA GLU A 268 22.34 -17.56 -14.54
C GLU A 268 22.76 -18.49 -15.69
N ASN A 269 22.11 -18.36 -16.85
CA ASN A 269 22.44 -19.17 -18.02
C ASN A 269 23.62 -18.65 -18.83
N LYS A 270 24.27 -17.56 -18.39
CA LYS A 270 25.36 -16.88 -19.12
C LYS A 270 24.93 -16.44 -20.53
N LEU A 271 23.66 -16.14 -20.71
CA LEU A 271 23.14 -15.50 -21.91
C LEU A 271 23.40 -13.99 -21.84
N ASP A 272 23.48 -13.32 -22.98
CA ASP A 272 23.72 -11.88 -23.02
C ASP A 272 22.46 -11.09 -22.64
N ALA A 273 22.27 -10.88 -21.35
CA ALA A 273 21.18 -10.08 -20.79
C ALA A 273 21.26 -8.58 -21.14
N ARG A 274 22.34 -8.13 -21.81
CA ARG A 274 22.45 -6.74 -22.31
C ARG A 274 22.03 -6.62 -23.78
N ASN A 275 21.85 -7.74 -24.48
CA ASN A 275 21.39 -7.72 -25.85
C ASN A 275 19.87 -7.45 -25.88
N PRO A 276 19.41 -6.38 -26.57
CA PRO A 276 17.98 -6.07 -26.68
C PRO A 276 17.14 -7.21 -27.27
N HIS A 277 17.73 -8.04 -28.14
CA HIS A 277 17.06 -9.19 -28.72
C HIS A 277 16.55 -10.19 -27.67
N TYR A 278 17.32 -10.40 -26.60
CA TYR A 278 16.89 -11.23 -25.47
C TYR A 278 16.09 -10.43 -24.46
N LEU A 279 16.53 -9.22 -24.13
CA LEU A 279 15.98 -8.47 -23.01
C LEU A 279 14.58 -7.89 -23.27
N CYS A 280 14.25 -7.61 -24.52
CA CYS A 280 12.99 -7.00 -24.95
C CYS A 280 12.20 -7.96 -25.86
N PRO A 281 11.77 -9.13 -25.35
CA PRO A 281 11.04 -10.08 -26.17
C PRO A 281 9.63 -9.56 -26.47
N LEU A 282 9.07 -9.94 -27.62
CA LEU A 282 7.68 -9.63 -27.96
C LEU A 282 6.70 -10.30 -26.99
N ASN A 283 7.02 -11.54 -26.56
CA ASN A 283 6.28 -12.28 -25.55
C ASN A 283 7.24 -12.73 -24.45
N VAL A 284 7.11 -12.14 -23.25
CA VAL A 284 7.97 -12.47 -22.09
C VAL A 284 7.71 -13.89 -21.59
N GLU A 285 6.47 -14.40 -21.67
CA GLU A 285 6.13 -15.75 -21.22
C GLU A 285 6.83 -16.82 -22.05
N GLU A 286 6.74 -16.73 -23.38
CA GLU A 286 7.41 -17.67 -24.28
C GLU A 286 8.94 -17.60 -24.13
N ALA A 287 9.49 -16.39 -23.99
CA ALA A 287 10.92 -16.20 -23.77
C ALA A 287 11.37 -16.78 -22.43
N HIS A 288 10.57 -16.60 -21.37
CA HIS A 288 10.79 -17.17 -20.04
C HIS A 288 10.77 -18.70 -20.09
N ASP A 289 9.73 -19.31 -20.67
CA ASP A 289 9.57 -20.76 -20.78
C ASP A 289 10.73 -21.41 -21.56
N TRP A 290 11.21 -20.76 -22.61
CA TRP A 290 12.37 -21.22 -23.37
C TRP A 290 13.64 -21.26 -22.51
N VAL A 291 13.90 -20.24 -21.69
CA VAL A 291 15.06 -20.25 -20.76
C VAL A 291 14.85 -21.25 -19.63
N MET A 292 13.63 -21.35 -19.08
CA MET A 292 13.27 -22.35 -18.07
C MET A 292 13.55 -23.77 -18.53
N GLY A 293 13.28 -24.09 -19.80
CA GLY A 293 13.63 -25.37 -20.40
C GLY A 293 15.14 -25.68 -20.35
N LYS A 294 16.00 -24.64 -20.46
CA LYS A 294 17.46 -24.78 -20.32
C LYS A 294 17.89 -24.88 -18.86
N CYS A 295 17.23 -24.15 -17.95
CA CYS A 295 17.47 -24.22 -16.51
C CYS A 295 17.18 -25.63 -15.98
N LYS A 296 16.04 -26.23 -16.34
CA LYS A 296 15.63 -27.57 -15.89
C LYS A 296 16.71 -28.64 -16.16
N LYS A 297 17.34 -28.59 -17.33
CA LYS A 297 18.44 -29.51 -17.68
C LYS A 297 19.67 -29.34 -16.78
N LYS A 298 20.03 -28.09 -16.47
CA LYS A 298 21.16 -27.79 -15.57
C LYS A 298 20.88 -28.18 -14.12
N TYR A 299 19.66 -27.93 -13.63
CA TYR A 299 19.28 -28.31 -12.27
C TYR A 299 19.24 -29.82 -12.11
N SER A 300 18.69 -30.58 -13.07
CA SER A 300 18.70 -32.05 -13.01
C SER A 300 20.12 -32.63 -12.99
N GLU A 301 21.03 -32.10 -13.81
CA GLU A 301 22.43 -32.52 -13.82
C GLU A 301 23.17 -32.17 -12.52
N LYS A 302 22.82 -31.05 -11.89
CA LYS A 302 23.40 -30.64 -10.61
C LYS A 302 22.87 -31.49 -9.46
N ASP A 303 21.56 -31.70 -9.39
CA ASP A 303 20.92 -32.51 -8.36
C ASP A 303 21.41 -33.96 -8.41
N GLU A 304 21.63 -34.50 -9.61
CA GLU A 304 22.25 -35.83 -9.78
C GLU A 304 23.67 -35.87 -9.23
N LYS A 305 24.49 -34.85 -9.50
CA LYS A 305 25.86 -34.73 -8.96
C LYS A 305 25.87 -34.55 -7.44
N ASP A 306 25.00 -33.70 -6.90
CA ASP A 306 24.88 -33.45 -5.46
C ASP A 306 24.36 -34.70 -4.73
N TYR A 307 23.42 -35.44 -5.34
CA TYR A 307 22.95 -36.74 -4.85
C TYR A 307 24.07 -37.78 -4.83
N ILE A 308 24.86 -37.90 -5.92
CA ILE A 308 26.01 -38.81 -6.00
C ILE A 308 27.06 -38.44 -4.93
N ALA A 309 27.36 -37.16 -4.77
CA ALA A 309 28.32 -36.68 -3.77
C ALA A 309 27.85 -36.87 -2.31
N ALA A 310 26.54 -36.77 -2.06
CA ALA A 310 25.96 -37.07 -0.75
C ALA A 310 26.00 -38.58 -0.46
N LYS A 311 25.65 -39.41 -1.45
CA LYS A 311 25.62 -40.88 -1.32
C LYS A 311 27.02 -41.49 -1.27
N SER A 312 28.02 -40.85 -1.89
CA SER A 312 29.40 -41.34 -1.91
C SER A 312 30.05 -41.49 -0.54
N ARG A 313 29.56 -40.72 0.45
CA ARG A 313 29.99 -40.80 1.84
C ARG A 313 29.55 -42.07 2.57
N PHE A 314 28.59 -42.82 2.01
CA PHE A 314 28.01 -44.01 2.63
C PHE A 314 28.40 -45.31 1.93
N PHE A 315 29.11 -45.28 0.80
CA PHE A 315 29.43 -46.50 0.03
C PHE A 315 30.43 -47.45 0.71
N ASN A 316 31.19 -47.00 1.72
CA ASN A 316 32.15 -47.83 2.47
C ASN A 316 31.65 -48.26 3.86
N LEU A 317 30.36 -48.09 4.17
CA LEU A 317 29.80 -48.56 5.43
C LEU A 317 29.41 -50.03 5.30
N SER A 318 30.24 -50.91 5.88
CA SER A 318 29.91 -52.31 6.12
C SER A 318 29.17 -52.41 7.44
N PHE A 319 27.88 -52.76 7.40
CA PHE A 319 27.15 -53.16 8.60
C PHE A 319 27.50 -54.61 8.91
N ALA A 320 28.22 -54.85 10.00
CA ALA A 320 28.33 -56.18 10.57
C ALA A 320 27.13 -56.38 11.50
N ASP A 321 26.32 -57.40 11.24
CA ASP A 321 25.26 -57.81 12.16
C ASP A 321 25.93 -58.25 13.47
N GLY A 322 25.68 -57.49 14.54
CA GLY A 322 26.17 -57.80 15.87
C GLY A 322 25.42 -58.99 16.45
N ASN A 323 26.17 -60.02 16.86
CA ASN A 323 25.67 -61.19 17.60
C ASN A 323 24.96 -60.80 18.90
#